data_AF-A0A8S3GKR4-F1
#
_entry.id   AF-A0A8S3GKR4-F1
#
_cell.length_a   1.000
_cell.length_b   1.000
_cell.length_c   1.000
_cell.angle_alpha   90.00
_cell.angle_beta   90.00
_cell.angle_gamma   90.00
#
_symmetry.space_group_name_H-M   'P 1'
#
loop_
_entity.id
_entity.type
_entity.pdbx_description
1 polymer ?
#
loop_
_entity_poly.entity_id
_entity_poly.type
_entity_poly.pdbx_seq_one_letter_code
_entity_poly.pdbx_strand_id
1 'polypeptide(L)'
;VERVIELLSETIFRPKFLPEEIESAQAAVFNEIDDLKNRRYDPTPILTDMIHAAAYGNKTLGLPKYIPLDNISRIDTSMLKSFTKEFYRPERMVLAGVGIDHQQLVDLGNKYFSVPKSDTMNIDEKAAEQNKALWTGGTIMEERDLSHLSFGADPLPENVHVALGFQAPCHKEEHDFVSACVLSQMLGGGGSFSAGGP
;
A
#
# COMPACT_ATOMS: atom_id res chain seq x y z
N VAL A 1 3.68 -5.10 27.80
CA VAL A 1 3.83 -6.04 26.66
C VAL A 1 2.56 -6.86 26.45
N GLU A 2 2.18 -7.72 27.39
CA GLU A 2 0.99 -8.59 27.25
C GLU A 2 -0.28 -7.85 26.82
N ARG A 3 -0.66 -6.78 27.53
CA ARG A 3 -1.84 -5.96 27.16
C ARG A 3 -1.79 -5.38 25.74
N VAL A 4 -0.59 -5.07 25.24
CA VAL A 4 -0.43 -4.57 23.86
C VAL A 4 -0.67 -5.69 22.85
N ILE A 5 -0.11 -6.87 23.11
CA ILE A 5 -0.30 -8.06 22.25
C ILE A 5 -1.76 -8.51 22.26
N GLU A 6 -2.42 -8.50 23.42
CA GLU A 6 -3.84 -8.75 23.56
C GLU A 6 -4.67 -7.77 22.72
N LEU A 7 -4.44 -6.46 22.86
CA LEU A 7 -5.15 -5.44 22.09
C LEU A 7 -4.96 -5.62 20.58
N LEU A 8 -3.73 -5.89 20.12
CA LEU A 8 -3.46 -6.17 18.72
C LEU A 8 -4.26 -7.38 18.22
N SER A 9 -4.29 -8.47 18.99
CA SER A 9 -5.04 -9.67 18.61
C SER A 9 -6.53 -9.42 18.49
N GLU A 10 -7.13 -8.66 19.42
CA GLU A 10 -8.54 -8.30 19.40
C GLU A 10 -8.87 -7.42 18.19
N THR A 11 -8.04 -6.40 17.90
CA THR A 11 -8.25 -5.51 16.75
C THR A 11 -8.14 -6.26 15.41
N ILE A 12 -7.23 -7.22 15.30
CA ILE A 12 -7.00 -7.97 14.06
C ILE A 12 -8.07 -9.04 13.84
N PHE A 13 -8.41 -9.83 14.86
CA PHE A 13 -9.26 -11.02 14.69
C PHE A 13 -10.72 -10.83 15.09
N ARG A 14 -11.04 -9.81 15.89
CA ARG A 14 -12.39 -9.53 16.37
C ARG A 14 -12.82 -8.09 16.07
N PRO A 15 -12.58 -7.55 14.86
CA PRO A 15 -13.03 -6.20 14.54
C PRO A 15 -14.56 -6.14 14.58
N LYS A 16 -15.07 -5.10 15.22
CA LYS A 16 -16.48 -4.72 15.13
C LYS A 16 -16.56 -3.62 14.10
N PHE A 17 -17.23 -3.91 12.99
CA PHE A 17 -17.49 -2.92 11.95
C PHE A 17 -18.87 -2.32 12.21
N LEU A 18 -18.92 -1.17 12.88
CA LEU A 18 -20.17 -0.45 13.09
C LEU A 18 -20.54 0.33 11.81
N PRO A 19 -21.82 0.38 11.41
CA PRO A 19 -22.23 1.10 10.20
C PRO A 19 -21.81 2.57 10.18
N GLU A 20 -21.90 3.26 11.32
CA GLU A 20 -21.49 4.66 11.48
C GLU A 20 -19.99 4.88 11.30
N GLU A 21 -19.16 3.92 11.76
CA GLU A 21 -17.71 3.97 11.59
C GLU A 21 -17.32 3.73 10.13
N ILE A 22 -18.04 2.84 9.44
CA ILE A 22 -17.83 2.61 8.00
C ILE A 22 -18.18 3.86 7.20
N GLU A 23 -19.32 4.48 7.46
CA GLU A 23 -19.73 5.71 6.78
C GLU A 23 -18.72 6.85 7.01
N SER A 24 -18.27 7.01 8.26
CA SER A 24 -17.23 7.98 8.60
C SER A 24 -15.92 7.70 7.87
N ALA A 25 -15.49 6.43 7.81
CA ALA A 25 -14.28 6.03 7.09
C ALA A 25 -14.41 6.24 5.57
N GLN A 26 -15.57 5.95 4.96
CA GLN A 26 -15.83 6.21 3.55
C GLN A 26 -15.72 7.70 3.23
N ALA A 27 -16.29 8.57 4.07
CA ALA A 27 -16.18 10.01 3.91
C ALA A 27 -14.73 10.50 4.07
N ALA A 28 -13.99 9.96 5.05
CA ALA A 28 -12.58 10.29 5.25
C ALA A 28 -11.71 9.90 4.03
N VAL A 29 -11.89 8.67 3.52
CA VAL A 29 -11.18 8.17 2.33
C VAL A 29 -11.56 8.99 1.10
N PHE A 30 -12.83 9.35 0.92
CA PHE A 30 -13.26 10.21 -0.18
C PHE A 30 -12.50 11.55 -0.16
N ASN A 31 -12.45 12.21 0.99
CA ASN A 31 -11.74 13.48 1.15
C ASN A 31 -10.23 13.32 0.90
N GLU A 32 -9.62 12.23 1.37
CA GLU A 32 -8.20 11.96 1.13
C GLU A 32 -7.89 11.78 -0.37
N ILE A 33 -8.73 11.05 -1.10
CA ILE A 33 -8.55 10.84 -2.54
C ILE A 33 -8.85 12.13 -3.34
N ASP A 34 -9.86 12.90 -2.96
CA ASP A 34 -10.15 14.20 -3.57
C ASP A 34 -8.98 15.18 -3.35
N ASP A 35 -8.49 15.28 -2.12
CA ASP A 35 -7.33 16.10 -1.78
C ASP A 35 -6.09 15.65 -2.56
N LEU A 36 -5.86 14.34 -2.67
CA LEU A 36 -4.73 13.79 -3.42
C LEU A 36 -4.78 14.21 -4.90
N LYS A 37 -5.96 14.14 -5.52
CA LYS A 37 -6.13 14.42 -6.96
C LYS A 37 -6.20 15.90 -7.29
N ASN A 38 -6.70 16.73 -6.37
CA ASN A 38 -7.14 18.09 -6.70
C ASN A 38 -6.48 19.17 -5.84
N ARG A 39 -5.77 18.83 -4.76
CA ARG A 39 -5.29 19.82 -3.77
C ARG A 39 -3.85 19.62 -3.29
N ARG A 40 -3.16 18.56 -3.70
CA ARG A 40 -1.77 18.29 -3.28
C ARG A 40 -0.75 18.91 -4.24
N TYR A 41 0.30 19.46 -3.63
CA TYR A 41 1.50 19.94 -4.32
C TYR A 41 2.52 18.84 -4.62
N ASP A 42 2.39 17.65 -4.02
CA ASP A 42 3.29 16.52 -4.26
C ASP A 42 2.66 15.52 -5.24
N PRO A 43 3.15 15.43 -6.50
CA PRO A 43 2.65 14.52 -7.52
C PRO A 43 3.19 13.08 -7.33
N THR A 44 4.17 12.88 -6.44
CA THR A 44 4.89 11.61 -6.29
C THR A 44 3.96 10.40 -6.08
N PRO A 45 2.93 10.46 -5.21
CA PRO A 45 2.06 9.30 -5.00
C PRO A 45 1.24 8.93 -6.24
N ILE A 46 0.77 9.93 -7.00
CA ILE A 46 0.01 9.71 -8.24
C ILE A 46 0.93 9.15 -9.32
N LEU A 47 2.11 9.76 -9.52
CA LEU A 47 3.11 9.25 -10.47
C LEU A 47 3.54 7.82 -10.15
N THR A 48 3.66 7.49 -8.87
CA THR A 48 3.98 6.13 -8.42
C THR A 48 2.86 5.15 -8.77
N ASP A 49 1.60 5.53 -8.61
CA ASP A 49 0.47 4.67 -9.01
C ASP A 49 0.40 4.51 -10.54
N MET A 50 0.57 5.61 -11.28
CA MET A 50 0.57 5.63 -12.74
C MET A 50 1.69 4.78 -13.33
N ILE A 51 2.91 4.83 -12.79
CA ILE A 51 4.03 4.03 -13.32
C ILE A 51 3.81 2.53 -13.09
N HIS A 52 3.18 2.15 -11.99
CA HIS A 52 2.82 0.75 -11.73
C HIS A 52 1.73 0.27 -12.70
N ALA A 53 0.68 1.08 -12.92
CA ALA A 53 -0.36 0.79 -13.90
C ALA A 53 0.20 0.70 -15.32
N ALA A 54 1.14 1.57 -15.68
CA ALA A 54 1.83 1.53 -16.98
C ALA A 54 2.70 0.26 -17.11
N ALA A 55 3.42 -0.11 -16.06
CA ALA A 55 4.36 -1.23 -16.07
C ALA A 55 3.71 -2.62 -16.07
N TYR A 56 2.61 -2.78 -15.33
CA TYR A 56 1.99 -4.09 -15.04
C TYR A 56 0.54 -4.20 -15.55
N GLY A 57 0.04 -3.17 -16.24
CA GLY A 57 -1.33 -3.12 -16.74
C GLY A 57 -2.36 -3.13 -15.60
N ASN A 58 -3.56 -3.65 -15.86
CA ASN A 58 -4.65 -3.65 -14.86
C ASN A 58 -4.71 -4.97 -14.05
N LYS A 59 -3.56 -5.48 -13.62
CA LYS A 59 -3.44 -6.75 -12.87
C LYS A 59 -2.35 -6.66 -11.81
N THR A 60 -2.54 -7.38 -10.71
CA THR A 60 -1.50 -7.58 -9.67
C THR A 60 -0.93 -6.24 -9.17
N LEU A 61 0.34 -5.94 -9.46
CA LEU A 61 1.03 -4.71 -9.08
C LEU A 61 0.53 -3.46 -9.82
N GLY A 62 -0.16 -3.60 -10.94
CA GLY A 62 -0.73 -2.46 -11.67
C GLY A 62 -2.19 -2.15 -11.30
N LEU A 63 -2.77 -2.89 -10.34
CA LEU A 63 -4.02 -2.48 -9.71
C LEU A 63 -3.79 -1.17 -8.93
N PRO A 64 -4.75 -0.23 -8.96
CA PRO A 64 -4.58 1.06 -8.33
C PRO A 64 -4.43 0.89 -6.82
N LYS A 65 -3.41 1.54 -6.25
CA LYS A 65 -3.19 1.60 -4.81
C LYS A 65 -4.32 2.37 -4.11
N TYR A 66 -4.84 3.38 -4.78
CA TYR A 66 -5.92 4.24 -4.29
C TYR A 66 -7.26 3.81 -4.87
N ILE A 67 -8.26 3.68 -4.00
CA ILE A 67 -9.60 3.27 -4.44
C ILE A 67 -10.20 4.31 -5.41
N PRO A 68 -10.77 3.87 -6.56
CA PRO A 68 -11.56 4.76 -7.41
C PRO A 68 -12.76 5.33 -6.64
N LEU A 69 -13.06 6.62 -6.84
CA LEU A 69 -14.13 7.31 -6.10
C LEU A 69 -15.48 6.57 -6.21
N ASP A 70 -15.80 6.02 -7.38
CA ASP A 70 -17.04 5.26 -7.65
C ASP A 70 -17.15 3.95 -6.88
N ASN A 71 -16.04 3.45 -6.33
CA ASN A 71 -15.99 2.20 -5.59
C ASN A 71 -16.10 2.39 -4.07
N ILE A 72 -15.91 3.61 -3.55
CA ILE A 72 -15.91 3.86 -2.09
C ILE A 72 -17.24 3.45 -1.47
N SER A 73 -18.35 3.84 -2.09
CA SER A 73 -19.71 3.54 -1.63
C SER A 73 -20.09 2.05 -1.72
N ARG A 74 -19.28 1.23 -2.41
CA ARG A 74 -19.50 -0.22 -2.55
C ARG A 74 -18.87 -1.02 -1.41
N ILE A 75 -18.03 -0.40 -0.57
CA ILE A 75 -17.44 -1.06 0.59
C ILE A 75 -18.53 -1.21 1.65
N ASP A 76 -18.79 -2.44 2.07
CA ASP A 76 -19.74 -2.73 3.14
C ASP A 76 -19.15 -3.68 4.20
N THR A 77 -19.92 -3.87 5.28
CA THR A 77 -19.54 -4.77 6.38
C THR A 77 -19.27 -6.21 5.90
N SER A 78 -20.02 -6.68 4.90
CA SER A 78 -19.90 -8.05 4.40
C SER A 78 -18.58 -8.25 3.66
N MET A 79 -18.20 -7.29 2.83
CA MET A 79 -16.94 -7.24 2.12
C MET A 79 -15.76 -7.19 3.08
N LEU A 80 -15.81 -6.32 4.11
CA LEU A 80 -14.74 -6.21 5.12
C LEU A 80 -14.57 -7.49 5.93
N LYS A 81 -15.66 -8.14 6.33
CA LYS A 81 -15.62 -9.45 7.01
C LYS A 81 -15.05 -10.54 6.12
N SER A 82 -15.45 -10.58 4.86
CA SER A 82 -14.96 -11.55 3.88
C SER A 82 -13.47 -11.38 3.64
N PHE A 83 -13.02 -10.13 3.43
CA PHE A 83 -11.61 -9.76 3.28
C PHE A 83 -10.80 -10.16 4.52
N THR A 84 -11.26 -9.81 5.72
CA THR A 84 -10.57 -10.18 6.97
C THR A 84 -10.45 -11.70 7.09
N LYS A 85 -11.53 -12.45 6.83
CA LYS A 85 -11.51 -13.92 6.89
C LYS A 85 -10.55 -14.55 5.87
N GLU A 86 -10.42 -13.95 4.70
CA GLU A 86 -9.57 -14.47 3.62
C GLU A 86 -8.09 -14.14 3.84
N PHE A 87 -7.78 -12.90 4.22
CA PHE A 87 -6.40 -12.40 4.24
C PHE A 87 -5.77 -12.43 5.64
N TYR A 88 -6.54 -12.30 6.72
CA TYR A 88 -6.01 -12.17 8.08
C TYR A 88 -5.89 -13.55 8.75
N ARG A 89 -5.01 -14.39 8.18
CA ARG A 89 -4.77 -15.77 8.62
C ARG A 89 -3.43 -15.90 9.35
N PRO A 90 -3.33 -16.72 10.41
CA PRO A 90 -2.08 -16.90 11.14
C PRO A 90 -0.88 -17.30 10.26
N GLU A 91 -1.09 -18.12 9.23
CA GLU A 91 -0.02 -18.56 8.31
C GLU A 91 0.51 -17.44 7.41
N ARG A 92 -0.17 -16.29 7.34
CA ARG A 92 0.21 -15.09 6.57
C ARG A 92 0.60 -13.93 7.48
N MET A 93 0.80 -14.18 8.77
CA MET A 93 1.13 -13.18 9.77
C MET A 93 2.51 -13.42 10.37
N VAL A 94 3.19 -12.33 10.71
CA VAL A 94 4.45 -12.35 11.46
C VAL A 94 4.30 -11.44 12.66
N LEU A 95 4.53 -11.96 13.86
CA LEU A 95 4.60 -11.18 15.08
C LEU A 95 6.07 -10.85 15.38
N ALA A 96 6.44 -9.57 15.24
CA ALA A 96 7.80 -9.10 15.49
C ALA A 96 7.85 -8.25 16.77
N GLY A 97 8.89 -8.46 17.59
CA GLY A 97 9.13 -7.71 18.81
C GLY A 97 10.59 -7.26 18.91
N VAL A 98 10.81 -6.03 19.35
CA VAL A 98 12.14 -5.42 19.57
C VAL A 98 12.29 -5.10 21.04
N GLY A 99 13.40 -5.51 21.65
CA GLY A 99 13.66 -5.27 23.09
C GLY A 99 12.77 -6.10 24.03
N ILE A 100 12.27 -7.25 23.57
CA ILE A 100 11.45 -8.19 24.34
C ILE A 100 12.16 -9.55 24.41
N ASP A 101 12.01 -10.25 25.53
CA ASP A 101 12.42 -11.65 25.62
C ASP A 101 11.67 -12.52 24.59
N HIS A 102 12.42 -13.37 23.89
CA HIS A 102 11.86 -14.18 22.81
C HIS A 102 10.82 -15.18 23.33
N GLN A 103 11.09 -15.86 24.46
CA GLN A 103 10.17 -16.85 24.99
C GLN A 103 8.87 -16.20 25.43
N GLN A 104 8.96 -15.04 26.08
CA GLN A 104 7.79 -14.23 26.41
C GLN A 104 6.95 -13.88 25.16
N LEU A 105 7.59 -13.49 24.05
CA LEU A 105 6.89 -13.18 22.82
C LEU A 105 6.19 -14.40 22.22
N VAL A 106 6.87 -15.55 22.23
CA VAL A 106 6.32 -16.83 21.75
C VAL A 106 5.11 -17.25 22.60
N ASP A 107 5.21 -17.18 23.91
CA ASP A 107 4.12 -17.55 24.83
C ASP A 107 2.89 -16.65 24.62
N LEU A 108 3.10 -15.35 24.46
CA LEU A 108 2.03 -14.39 24.19
C LEU A 108 1.44 -14.57 22.78
N GLY A 109 2.27 -14.86 21.78
CA GLY A 109 1.83 -15.20 20.43
C GLY A 109 0.93 -16.44 20.43
N ASN A 110 1.36 -17.51 21.11
CA ASN A 110 0.56 -18.72 21.27
C ASN A 110 -0.74 -18.45 22.04
N LYS A 111 -0.72 -17.58 23.05
CA LYS A 111 -1.92 -17.24 23.82
C LYS A 111 -2.97 -16.46 23.01
N TYR A 112 -2.54 -15.45 22.24
CA TYR A 112 -3.44 -14.46 21.64
C TYR A 112 -3.66 -14.65 20.13
N PHE A 113 -2.74 -15.29 19.42
CA PHE A 113 -2.79 -15.49 17.96
C PHE A 113 -3.10 -16.94 17.54
N SER A 114 -3.40 -17.83 18.50
CA SER A 114 -3.92 -19.17 18.23
C SER A 114 -5.39 -19.13 17.80
N VAL A 115 -5.65 -18.62 16.60
CA VAL A 115 -6.97 -18.68 15.97
C VAL A 115 -7.15 -20.07 15.33
N PRO A 116 -8.34 -20.70 15.38
CA PRO A 116 -8.58 -21.95 14.69
C PRO A 116 -8.16 -21.80 13.23
N LYS A 117 -7.42 -22.79 12.70
CA LYS A 117 -7.18 -22.87 11.26
C LYS A 117 -8.54 -22.81 10.58
N SER A 118 -8.85 -21.69 9.94
CA SER A 118 -9.99 -21.63 9.02
C SER A 118 -9.78 -22.77 8.04
N ASP A 119 -10.86 -23.52 7.74
CA ASP A 119 -10.83 -24.58 6.71
C ASP A 119 -9.96 -24.10 5.57
N THR A 120 -8.83 -24.79 5.41
CA THR A 120 -7.79 -24.40 4.47
C THR A 120 -8.42 -24.41 3.11
N MET A 121 -8.85 -23.24 2.62
CA MET A 121 -8.82 -23.02 1.19
C MET A 121 -7.35 -23.19 0.84
N ASN A 122 -7.04 -24.36 0.28
CA ASN A 122 -5.76 -24.61 -0.36
C ASN A 122 -5.41 -23.34 -1.10
N ILE A 123 -4.26 -22.74 -0.77
CA ILE A 123 -3.70 -21.71 -1.62
C ILE A 123 -3.62 -22.41 -2.97
N ASP A 124 -4.52 -22.05 -3.89
CA ASP A 124 -4.52 -22.65 -5.20
C ASP A 124 -3.22 -22.16 -5.84
N GLU A 125 -2.20 -23.01 -5.81
CA GLU A 125 -0.89 -22.69 -6.35
C GLU A 125 -1.02 -22.26 -7.81
N LYS A 126 -2.04 -22.75 -8.54
CA LYS A 126 -2.37 -22.28 -9.89
C LYS A 126 -2.95 -20.87 -9.90
N ALA A 127 -3.78 -20.49 -8.94
CA ALA A 127 -4.26 -19.11 -8.82
C ALA A 127 -3.13 -18.15 -8.42
N ALA A 128 -2.18 -18.59 -7.59
CA ALA A 128 -0.99 -17.81 -7.25
C ALA A 128 -0.06 -17.63 -8.48
N GLU A 129 0.11 -18.69 -9.28
CA GLU A 129 0.93 -18.67 -10.50
C GLU A 129 0.29 -17.84 -11.62
N GLN A 130 -1.04 -17.85 -11.75
CA GLN A 130 -1.81 -16.99 -12.66
C GLN A 130 -1.77 -15.50 -12.26
N ASN A 131 -1.48 -15.20 -10.98
CA ASN A 131 -1.36 -13.84 -10.45
C ASN A 131 0.10 -13.37 -10.34
N LYS A 132 1.02 -13.93 -11.13
CA LYS A 132 2.38 -13.41 -11.22
C LYS A 132 2.37 -12.03 -11.88
N ALA A 133 3.04 -11.06 -11.24
CA ALA A 133 3.23 -9.75 -11.83
C ALA A 133 4.23 -9.84 -13.00
N LEU A 134 3.75 -9.57 -14.21
CA LEU A 134 4.56 -9.57 -15.43
C LEU A 134 4.75 -8.13 -15.89
N TRP A 135 6.00 -7.74 -16.10
CA TRP A 135 6.34 -6.46 -16.68
C TRP A 135 5.94 -6.44 -18.16
N THR A 136 5.00 -5.57 -18.51
CA THR A 136 4.60 -5.33 -19.91
C THR A 136 5.24 -4.07 -20.47
N GLY A 137 5.66 -3.16 -19.58
CA GLY A 137 5.95 -1.77 -19.95
C GLY A 137 4.70 -1.06 -20.45
N GLY A 138 4.85 0.23 -20.79
CA GLY A 138 3.75 1.05 -21.28
C GLY A 138 3.96 2.52 -20.96
N THR A 139 3.00 3.33 -21.39
CA THR A 139 2.97 4.76 -21.14
C THR A 139 1.56 5.14 -20.71
N ILE A 140 1.45 5.87 -19.60
CA ILE A 140 0.21 6.52 -19.17
C ILE A 140 0.50 8.01 -19.08
N MET A 141 -0.42 8.80 -19.60
CA MET A 141 -0.37 10.25 -19.57
C MET A 141 -1.71 10.77 -19.07
N GLU A 142 -1.66 11.68 -18.11
CA GLU A 142 -2.85 12.36 -17.60
C GLU A 142 -2.70 13.85 -17.90
N GLU A 143 -3.58 14.36 -18.75
CA GLU A 143 -3.65 15.78 -19.05
C GLU A 143 -4.50 16.47 -17.98
N ARG A 144 -3.94 17.50 -17.36
CA ARG A 144 -4.58 18.26 -16.28
C ARG A 144 -4.56 19.73 -16.65
N ASP A 145 -5.69 20.39 -16.48
CA ASP A 145 -5.75 21.85 -16.53
C ASP A 145 -5.20 22.41 -15.22
N LEU A 146 -4.02 23.01 -15.28
CA LEU A 146 -3.29 23.52 -14.12
C LEU A 146 -3.62 24.98 -13.79
N SER A 147 -4.48 25.62 -14.59
CA SER A 147 -4.77 27.06 -14.50
C SER A 147 -5.45 27.51 -13.19
N HIS A 148 -6.04 26.58 -12.43
CA HIS A 148 -6.91 26.88 -11.29
C HIS A 148 -6.55 26.17 -9.96
N LEU A 149 -5.39 25.50 -9.87
CA LEU A 149 -5.00 24.71 -8.69
C LEU A 149 -4.36 25.53 -7.55
N SER A 150 -4.04 26.81 -7.76
CA SER A 150 -3.43 27.67 -6.74
C SER A 150 -4.46 28.55 -6.04
N PHE A 151 -4.77 28.25 -4.77
CA PHE A 151 -5.59 29.10 -3.90
C PHE A 151 -4.77 30.01 -2.96
N GLY A 152 -3.53 30.33 -3.33
CA GLY A 152 -2.60 31.19 -2.56
C GLY A 152 -2.25 32.51 -3.26
N ALA A 153 -1.68 33.47 -2.52
CA ALA A 153 -1.24 34.77 -3.04
C ALA A 153 -0.07 34.67 -4.05
N ASP A 154 0.69 33.57 -3.99
CA ASP A 154 1.75 33.21 -4.93
C ASP A 154 1.40 31.85 -5.58
N PRO A 155 0.88 31.82 -6.82
CA PRO A 155 0.63 30.57 -7.52
C PRO A 155 1.95 29.84 -7.77
N LEU A 156 2.05 28.59 -7.30
CA LEU A 156 3.21 27.74 -7.59
C LEU A 156 3.26 27.46 -9.11
N PRO A 157 4.45 27.48 -9.73
CA PRO A 157 4.56 27.30 -11.17
C PRO A 157 4.06 25.93 -11.63
N GLU A 158 3.32 25.98 -12.73
CA GLU A 158 2.81 24.87 -13.54
C GLU A 158 3.99 24.00 -14.00
N ASN A 159 4.13 22.81 -13.43
CA ASN A 159 5.19 21.88 -13.80
C ASN A 159 4.63 20.58 -14.35
N VAL A 160 5.26 20.09 -15.42
CA VAL A 160 5.04 18.74 -15.92
C VAL A 160 5.88 17.78 -15.08
N HIS A 161 5.26 16.73 -14.57
CA HIS A 161 5.93 15.70 -13.81
C HIS A 161 6.01 14.41 -14.62
N VAL A 162 7.20 13.83 -14.70
CA VAL A 162 7.49 12.64 -15.49
C VAL A 162 8.16 11.60 -14.60
N ALA A 163 7.69 10.36 -14.66
CA ALA A 163 8.31 9.21 -14.00
C ALA A 163 8.71 8.17 -15.05
N LEU A 164 9.96 7.72 -15.01
CA LEU A 164 10.51 6.69 -15.87
C LEU A 164 10.94 5.51 -15.01
N GLY A 165 10.60 4.30 -15.46
CA GLY A 165 10.78 3.09 -14.67
C GLY A 165 11.22 1.94 -15.56
N PHE A 166 12.05 1.07 -14.98
CA PHE A 166 12.59 -0.11 -15.62
C PHE A 166 12.27 -1.34 -14.76
N GLN A 167 12.27 -2.51 -15.39
CA GLN A 167 12.13 -3.76 -14.65
C GLN A 167 13.34 -3.96 -13.73
N ALA A 168 13.07 -4.09 -12.43
CA ALA A 168 14.09 -4.34 -11.41
C ALA A 168 14.13 -5.83 -11.02
N PRO A 169 15.28 -6.33 -10.52
CA PRO A 169 15.42 -7.68 -10.00
C PRO A 169 14.54 -7.92 -8.78
N CYS A 170 14.17 -9.18 -8.54
CA CYS A 170 13.37 -9.58 -7.39
C CYS A 170 14.21 -9.57 -6.10
N HIS A 171 13.60 -9.28 -4.94
CA HIS A 171 14.29 -9.43 -3.64
C HIS A 171 14.82 -10.84 -3.35
N LYS A 172 14.35 -11.86 -4.09
CA LYS A 172 14.84 -13.23 -4.04
C LYS A 172 16.15 -13.44 -4.82
N GLU A 173 16.47 -12.53 -5.74
CA GLU A 173 17.69 -12.52 -6.55
C GLU A 173 18.74 -11.66 -5.83
N GLU A 174 19.25 -12.15 -4.70
CA GLU A 174 20.02 -11.36 -3.72
C GLU A 174 21.13 -10.51 -4.34
N HIS A 175 21.94 -11.11 -5.24
CA HIS A 175 23.07 -10.42 -5.87
C HIS A 175 22.63 -9.22 -6.72
N ASP A 176 21.61 -9.41 -7.56
CA ASP A 176 21.14 -8.38 -8.48
C ASP A 176 20.31 -7.33 -7.75
N PHE A 177 19.54 -7.74 -6.74
CA PHE A 177 18.80 -6.84 -5.86
C PHE A 177 19.73 -5.89 -5.11
N VAL A 178 20.80 -6.39 -4.49
CA VAL A 178 21.79 -5.55 -3.79
C VAL A 178 22.48 -4.60 -4.78
N SER A 179 22.81 -5.07 -5.98
CA SER A 179 23.40 -4.24 -7.04
C SER A 179 22.46 -3.10 -7.45
N ALA A 180 21.15 -3.36 -7.58
CA ALA A 180 20.14 -2.36 -7.86
C ALA A 180 19.99 -1.34 -6.71
N CYS A 181 20.10 -1.78 -5.44
CA CYS A 181 20.10 -0.88 -4.29
C CYS A 181 21.31 0.07 -4.31
N VAL A 182 22.51 -0.45 -4.62
CA VAL A 182 23.72 0.38 -4.76
C VAL A 182 23.55 1.38 -5.90
N LEU A 183 23.04 0.94 -7.05
CA LEU A 183 22.77 1.85 -8.18
C LEU A 183 21.78 2.96 -7.78
N SER A 184 20.70 2.62 -7.08
CA SER A 184 19.72 3.60 -6.57
C SER A 184 20.37 4.63 -5.65
N GLN A 185 21.24 4.20 -4.73
CA GLN A 185 22.01 5.11 -3.87
C GLN A 185 22.97 6.00 -4.68
N MET A 186 23.61 5.48 -5.72
CA MET A 186 24.52 6.23 -6.58
C MET A 186 23.80 7.25 -7.47
N LEU A 187 22.62 6.91 -7.99
CA LEU A 187 21.77 7.84 -8.75
C LEU A 187 21.22 8.95 -7.85
N GLY A 188 21.08 8.66 -6.55
CA GLY A 188 20.69 9.62 -5.53
C GLY A 188 19.26 10.12 -5.72
N GLY A 189 19.02 11.31 -5.22
CA GLY A 189 17.75 12.00 -5.31
C GLY A 189 17.85 13.38 -4.65
N GLY A 190 16.89 14.24 -4.92
CA GLY A 190 16.87 15.57 -4.32
C GLY A 190 15.78 16.44 -4.90
N GLY A 191 15.34 17.41 -4.10
CA GLY A 191 14.55 18.54 -4.59
C GLY A 191 15.42 19.78 -4.73
N SER A 192 14.98 20.77 -5.51
CA SER A 192 15.70 22.03 -5.74
C SER A 192 15.99 22.85 -4.46
N PHE A 193 15.35 22.51 -3.33
CA PHE A 193 15.55 23.11 -2.01
C PHE A 193 16.29 22.20 -1.03
N SER A 194 16.88 21.10 -1.51
CA SER A 194 17.74 20.26 -0.67
C SER A 194 19.06 21.01 -0.46
N ALA A 195 19.11 21.83 0.60
CA ALA A 195 20.33 22.48 1.07
C ALA A 195 21.25 21.48 1.80
N GLY A 196 21.40 20.28 1.22
CA GLY A 196 22.27 19.22 1.71
C GLY A 196 23.73 19.59 1.43
N GLY A 197 24.32 20.37 2.34
CA GLY A 197 25.76 20.35 2.53
C GLY A 197 26.22 18.99 3.07
N PRO A 198 27.49 18.62 2.88
CA PRO A 198 28.06 17.40 3.44
C PRO A 198 27.98 17.34 4.97
#